data_AF-K7AFE7-F1
#
_entry.id   AF-K7AFE7-F1
#
_cell.length_a   1.000
_cell.length_b   1.000
_cell.length_c   1.000
_cell.angle_alpha   90.00
_cell.angle_beta   90.00
_cell.angle_gamma   90.00
#
_symmetry.space_group_name_H-M   'P 1'
#
loop_
_entity.id
_entity.type
_entity.pdbx_description
1 polymer ?
#
loop_
_entity_poly.entity_id
_entity_poly.type
_entity_poly.pdbx_seq_one_letter_code
_entity_poly.pdbx_strand_id
1 'polypeptide(L)' 'MDVNHKRLKHLAVQTDAAFEEYKQNPASENHAQAYEDAKSALDHYMLQIRQSMLQISKNYK' A
#
# COMPACT_ATOMS: atom_id res chain seq x y z
N MET A 1 6.24 -3.65 -17.78
CA MET A 1 6.49 -3.62 -16.32
C MET A 1 5.68 -2.52 -15.60
N ASP A 2 4.56 -2.02 -16.14
CA ASP A 2 3.85 -0.85 -15.58
C ASP A 2 2.72 -1.15 -14.59
N VAL A 3 2.21 -2.38 -14.56
CA VAL A 3 1.06 -2.73 -13.71
C VAL A 3 1.41 -2.58 -12.23
N ASN A 4 2.67 -2.87 -11.88
CA ASN A 4 3.14 -2.75 -10.51
C ASN A 4 3.24 -1.30 -10.03
N HIS A 5 3.73 -0.41 -10.89
CA HIS A 5 3.78 1.02 -10.58
C HIS A 5 2.39 1.65 -10.50
N LYS A 6 1.47 1.27 -11.40
CA LYS A 6 0.08 1.78 -11.36
C LYS A 6 -0.64 1.36 -10.09
N ARG A 7 -0.49 0.11 -9.67
CA ARG A 7 -1.16 -0.42 -8.48
C ARG A 7 -0.55 0.12 -7.19
N LEU A 8 0.78 0.26 -7.13
CA LEU A 8 1.45 0.92 -6.01
C LEU A 8 0.99 2.37 -5.86
N LYS A 9 0.94 3.12 -6.97
CA LYS A 9 0.49 4.52 -6.98
C LYS A 9 -0.96 4.63 -6.54
N HIS A 10 -1.83 3.72 -6.96
CA HIS A 10 -3.23 3.70 -6.53
C HIS A 10 -3.37 3.45 -5.03
N LEU A 11 -2.64 2.47 -4.48
CA LEU A 11 -2.64 2.16 -3.05
C LEU A 11 -2.07 3.33 -2.23
N ALA A 12 -1.04 4.00 -2.72
CA ALA A 12 -0.47 5.19 -2.08
C ALA A 12 -1.49 6.33 -2.02
N VAL A 13 -2.17 6.62 -3.15
CA VAL A 13 -3.21 7.66 -3.20
C VAL A 13 -4.39 7.32 -2.28
N GLN A 14 -4.81 6.05 -2.19
CA GLN A 14 -5.85 5.64 -1.24
C GLN A 14 -5.42 5.81 0.21
N THR A 15 -4.16 5.49 0.52
CA THR A 15 -3.62 5.63 1.88
C THR A 15 -3.52 7.11 2.27
N ASP A 16 -3.07 7.97 1.36
CA ASP A 16 -3.01 9.42 1.58
C ASP A 16 -4.40 10.02 1.78
N ALA A 17 -5.40 9.62 0.99
CA ALA A 17 -6.77 10.07 1.16
C ALA A 17 -7.36 9.63 2.52
N ALA A 18 -7.19 8.37 2.89
CA ALA A 18 -7.63 7.85 4.19
C ALA A 18 -6.91 8.55 5.35
N PHE A 19 -5.63 8.88 5.18
CA PHE A 19 -4.85 9.62 6.17
C PHE A 19 -5.31 11.07 6.33
N GLU A 20 -5.58 11.77 5.23
CA GLU A 20 -6.16 13.13 5.25
C GLU A 20 -7.51 13.12 5.97
N GLU A 21 -8.40 12.16 5.67
CA GLU A 21 -9.68 12.01 6.36
C GLU A 21 -9.51 11.70 7.86
N TYR A 22 -8.59 10.80 8.21
CA TYR A 22 -8.26 10.50 9.61
C TYR A 22 -7.68 11.71 10.34
N LYS A 23 -6.84 12.51 9.69
CA LYS A 23 -6.25 13.72 10.26
C LYS A 23 -7.31 14.81 10.52
N GLN A 24 -8.34 14.89 9.67
CA GLN A 24 -9.48 15.78 9.88
C GLN A 24 -10.41 15.26 10.99
N ASN A 25 -10.52 13.93 11.15
CA ASN A 25 -11.40 13.29 12.14
C ASN A 25 -10.68 12.19 12.94
N PRO A 26 -9.72 12.54 13.81
CA PRO A 26 -8.92 11.54 14.54
C PRO A 26 -9.71 10.79 15.62
N ALA A 27 -10.89 11.29 16.00
CA ALA A 27 -11.80 10.63 16.95
C ALA A 27 -12.73 9.60 16.30
N SER A 28 -12.72 9.50 14.96
CA SER A 28 -13.56 8.54 14.24
C SER A 28 -12.82 7.22 14.08
N GLU A 29 -13.27 6.22 14.84
CA GLU A 29 -12.77 4.85 14.78
C GLU A 29 -12.85 4.27 13.36
N ASN A 30 -13.86 4.66 12.59
CA ASN A 30 -14.02 4.26 11.19
C ASN A 30 -12.90 4.80 10.28
N HIS A 31 -12.45 6.04 10.48
CA HIS A 31 -11.35 6.60 9.68
C HIS A 31 -9.99 6.03 10.12
N ALA A 32 -9.83 5.74 11.41
CA ALA A 32 -8.65 5.05 11.93
C ALA A 32 -8.51 3.65 11.31
N GLN A 33 -9.61 2.88 11.30
CA GLN A 33 -9.65 1.56 10.71
C GLN A 33 -9.39 1.61 9.19
N ALA A 34 -10.00 2.56 8.47
CA ALA A 34 -9.78 2.72 7.04
C ALA A 34 -8.32 3.05 6.68
N TYR A 35 -7.65 3.88 7.49
CA TYR A 35 -6.24 4.19 7.32
C TYR A 35 -5.34 2.97 7.58
N GLU A 36 -5.57 2.24 8.67
CA GLU A 36 -4.82 1.02 8.99
C GLU A 36 -5.02 -0.06 7.91
N ASP A 37 -6.23 -0.24 7.40
CA ASP A 37 -6.53 -1.17 6.32
C ASP A 37 -5.81 -0.78 5.01
N ALA A 38 -5.82 0.51 4.65
CA ALA A 38 -5.13 1.02 3.46
C ALA A 38 -3.61 0.86 3.56
N LYS A 39 -3.04 1.16 4.74
CA LYS A 39 -1.63 1.00 5.06
C LYS A 39 -1.20 -0.47 5.01
N SER A 40 -1.99 -1.37 5.60
CA SER A 40 -1.76 -2.81 5.56
C SER A 40 -1.76 -3.35 4.12
N ALA A 41 -2.70 -2.87 3.29
CA ALA A 41 -2.75 -3.23 1.87
C ALA A 41 -1.51 -2.76 1.09
N LEU A 42 -1.01 -1.54 1.38
CA LEU A 42 0.22 -1.01 0.79
C LEU A 42 1.45 -1.85 1.20
N ASP A 43 1.60 -2.15 2.49
CA ASP A 43 2.72 -2.93 3.02
C ASP A 43 2.73 -4.36 2.43
N HIS A 44 1.57 -5.00 2.39
CA HIS A 44 1.46 -6.34 1.81
C HIS A 44 1.83 -6.33 0.32
N TYR A 45 1.41 -5.30 -0.42
CA TYR A 45 1.76 -5.15 -1.82
C TYR A 45 3.26 -4.89 -2.04
N MET A 46 3.88 -4.06 -1.19
CA MET A 46 5.34 -3.84 -1.21
C MET A 46 6.13 -5.11 -0.92
N LEU A 47 5.68 -5.93 0.04
CA LEU A 47 6.28 -7.23 0.34
C LEU A 47 6.18 -8.18 -0.86
N GLN A 48 5.02 -8.26 -1.51
CA GLN A 48 4.85 -9.08 -2.71
C GLN A 48 5.74 -8.62 -3.88
N ILE A 49 5.88 -7.31 -4.09
CA ILE A 49 6.79 -6.78 -5.11
C ILE A 49 8.25 -7.13 -4.77
N ARG A 50 8.69 -6.91 -3.52
CA ARG A 50 10.05 -7.26 -3.09
C ARG A 50 10.33 -8.75 -3.28
N GLN A 51 9.41 -9.61 -2.89
CA GLN A 51 9.54 -11.06 -3.10
C GLN A 51 9.59 -11.42 -4.58
N SER A 52 8.74 -10.81 -5.41
CA SER A 52 8.74 -11.03 -6.86
C SER A 52 10.08 -10.61 -7.49
N MET A 53 10.64 -9.47 -7.07
CA MET A 53 11.96 -9.01 -7.54
C MET A 53 13.09 -9.93 -7.08
N LEU A 54 13.05 -10.40 -5.83
CA LEU A 54 14.04 -11.34 -5.29
C LEU A 54 13.98 -12.70 -6.01
N GLN A 55 12.80 -13.21 -6.35
CA GLN A 55 12.67 -14.45 -7.13
C GLN A 55 13.22 -14.30 -8.54
N ILE A 56 12.97 -13.17 -9.21
CA ILE A 56 13.53 -12.89 -10.54
C ILE A 56 15.08 -12.87 -10.47
N SER A 57 15.68 -12.30 -9.42
CA SER A 57 17.15 -12.31 -9.27
C SER A 57 17.76 -13.70 -9.01
N LYS A 58 16.99 -14.63 -8.42
CA LYS A 58 17.48 -15.99 -8.12
C LYS A 58 17.44 -16.93 -9.33
N ASN A 59 16.59 -16.68 -10.31
CA ASN A 59 16.49 -17.50 -11.53
C ASN A 59 17.52 -17.13 -12.62
N TYR A 60 18.39 -16.15 -12.36
CA TYR A 60 19.47 -15.72 -13.27
C TYR A 60 20.85 -16.27 -12.87
N LYS A 61 20.91 -17.47 -12.29
CA LYS A 61 22.16 -18.10 -11.86
C LYS A 61 22.35 -19.48 -12.46
#